data_AF-A0A355BCP3-F1
#
_entry.id   AF-A0A355BCP3-F1
#
_cell.length_a   1.000
_cell.length_b   1.000
_cell.length_c   1.000
_cell.angle_alpha   90.00
_cell.angle_beta   90.00
_cell.angle_gamma   90.00
#
_symmetry.space_group_name_H-M   'P 1'
#
loop_
_entity.id
_entity.type
_entity.pdbx_description
1 polymer ?
#
loop_
_entity_poly.entity_id
_entity_poly.type
_entity_poly.pdbx_seq_one_letter_code
_entity_poly.pdbx_strand_id
1 'polypeptide(L)'
;ELEVPRMYYSDENGKIIDAIRQIIELWKTDNLINENEYFILLACLIETVPFYANISGVYAAFQKKWDPRAVKKMILRPVEFVVNKKENFTYNENSTDLLNE
;
A
#
# COMPACT_ATOMS: atom_id res chain seq x y z
N GLU A 1 12.26 -17.08 18.31
CA GLU A 1 12.01 -15.62 18.26
C GLU A 1 13.24 -14.93 17.69
N LEU A 2 13.06 -13.78 17.03
CA LEU A 2 14.21 -13.01 16.54
C LEU A 2 14.88 -12.28 17.72
N GLU A 3 16.21 -12.20 17.72
CA GLU A 3 16.98 -11.43 18.71
C GLU A 3 16.56 -9.95 18.72
N VAL A 4 16.28 -9.41 17.53
CA VAL A 4 15.67 -8.09 17.35
C VAL A 4 14.28 -8.27 16.73
N PRO A 5 13.19 -7.88 17.41
CA PRO A 5 11.85 -7.97 16.86
C PRO A 5 11.71 -7.05 15.65
N ARG A 6 10.99 -7.50 14.62
CA ARG A 6 10.60 -6.65 13.49
C ARG A 6 9.51 -5.72 13.99
N MET A 7 9.83 -4.44 14.13
CA MET A 7 8.87 -3.46 14.65
C MET A 7 8.32 -2.55 13.57
N TYR A 8 8.42 -2.89 12.29
CA TYR A 8 7.90 -2.04 11.21
C TYR A 8 6.37 -1.97 11.23
N TYR A 9 5.73 -3.14 11.34
CA TYR A 9 4.30 -3.31 11.57
C TYR A 9 4.13 -4.20 12.80
N SER A 10 3.02 -4.06 13.52
CA SER A 10 2.63 -5.04 14.55
C SER A 10 2.30 -6.38 13.89
N ASP A 11 2.42 -7.48 14.64
CA ASP A 11 2.08 -8.82 14.14
C ASP A 11 0.62 -8.91 13.64
N GLU A 12 -0.30 -8.21 14.31
CA GLU A 12 -1.70 -8.13 13.88
C GLU A 12 -1.81 -7.39 12.55
N ASN A 13 -1.22 -6.21 12.43
CA ASN A 13 -1.33 -5.40 11.20
C ASN A 13 -0.61 -6.06 10.03
N GLY A 14 0.56 -6.67 10.24
CA GLY A 14 1.27 -7.42 9.22
C GLY A 14 0.42 -8.54 8.62
N LYS A 15 -0.28 -9.32 9.47
CA LYS A 15 -1.20 -10.37 9.01
C LYS A 15 -2.38 -9.81 8.20
N ILE A 16 -2.93 -8.66 8.61
CA ILE A 16 -4.03 -8.03 7.87
C ILE A 16 -3.53 -7.55 6.50
N ILE A 17 -2.35 -6.92 6.43
CA ILE A 17 -1.75 -6.45 5.18
C ILE A 17 -1.53 -7.64 4.22
N ASP A 18 -0.93 -8.72 4.71
CA ASP A 18 -0.69 -9.93 3.92
C ASP A 18 -1.99 -10.55 3.42
N ALA A 19 -3.01 -10.65 4.29
CA ALA A 19 -4.30 -11.21 3.92
C ALA A 19 -4.99 -10.37 2.83
N ILE A 20 -5.01 -9.04 2.97
CA ILE A 20 -5.59 -8.15 1.95
C ILE A 20 -4.83 -8.30 0.63
N ARG A 21 -3.48 -8.28 0.66
CA ARG A 21 -2.68 -8.41 -0.57
C ARG A 21 -2.93 -9.73 -1.29
N GLN A 22 -3.03 -10.84 -0.55
CA GLN A 22 -3.32 -12.16 -1.10
C GLN A 22 -4.74 -12.23 -1.68
N ILE A 23 -5.74 -11.64 -1.03
CA ILE A 23 -7.11 -11.58 -1.53
C ILE A 23 -7.19 -10.76 -2.83
N ILE A 24 -6.53 -9.60 -2.88
CA ILE A 24 -6.47 -8.78 -4.10
C ILE A 24 -5.83 -9.56 -5.25
N GLU A 25 -4.78 -10.33 -4.99
CA GLU A 25 -4.15 -11.20 -6.01
C GLU A 25 -5.11 -12.28 -6.50
N LEU A 26 -5.73 -13.00 -5.56
CA LEU A 26 -6.68 -14.06 -5.86
C LEU A 26 -7.83 -13.56 -6.73
N TRP A 27 -8.41 -12.41 -6.39
CA TRP A 27 -9.47 -11.81 -7.19
C TRP A 27 -9.01 -11.45 -8.61
N LYS A 28 -7.76 -11.01 -8.78
CA LYS A 28 -7.20 -10.72 -10.10
C LYS A 28 -6.96 -12.00 -10.89
N THR A 29 -6.37 -13.03 -10.29
CA THR A 29 -6.07 -14.31 -10.96
C THR A 29 -7.35 -15.06 -11.34
N ASP A 30 -8.39 -14.95 -10.52
CA ASP A 30 -9.68 -15.60 -10.74
C ASP A 30 -10.60 -14.76 -11.67
N ASN A 31 -10.10 -13.65 -12.22
CA ASN A 31 -10.83 -12.70 -13.06
C ASN A 31 -12.13 -12.16 -12.42
N LEU A 32 -12.15 -12.01 -11.09
CA LEU A 32 -13.27 -11.43 -10.34
C LEU A 32 -13.25 -9.89 -10.37
N ILE A 33 -12.09 -9.31 -10.68
CA ILE A 33 -11.88 -7.87 -10.84
C ILE A 33 -11.08 -7.59 -12.11
N ASN A 34 -11.31 -6.43 -12.71
CA ASN A 34 -10.54 -5.95 -13.85
C ASN A 34 -9.22 -5.29 -13.40
N GLU A 35 -8.39 -4.90 -14.37
CA GLU A 35 -7.09 -4.27 -14.10
C GLU A 35 -7.19 -2.94 -13.34
N ASN A 36 -8.15 -2.09 -13.69
CA ASN A 36 -8.35 -0.81 -12.99
C ASN A 36 -8.75 -1.04 -11.52
N GLU A 37 -9.68 -1.95 -11.28
CA GLU A 37 -10.13 -2.32 -9.92
C GLU A 37 -8.98 -2.89 -9.08
N TYR A 38 -8.16 -3.75 -9.68
CA TYR A 38 -6.96 -4.29 -9.03
C TYR A 38 -6.00 -3.18 -8.59
N PHE A 39 -5.67 -2.24 -9.47
CA PHE A 39 -4.79 -1.12 -9.11
C PHE A 39 -5.41 -0.15 -8.11
N ILE A 40 -6.72 0.06 -8.15
CA ILE A 40 -7.44 0.85 -7.13
C ILE A 40 -7.32 0.19 -5.76
N LEU A 41 -7.55 -1.12 -5.65
CA LEU A 41 -7.43 -1.84 -4.39
C LEU A 41 -5.99 -1.85 -3.86
N LEU A 42 -5.00 -1.99 -4.73
CA LEU A 42 -3.59 -1.86 -4.36
C LEU A 42 -3.25 -0.44 -3.88
N ALA A 43 -3.75 0.60 -4.56
CA ALA A 43 -3.56 1.97 -4.15
C ALA A 43 -4.16 2.21 -2.75
N CYS A 44 -5.38 1.73 -2.48
CA CYS A 44 -5.99 1.76 -1.15
C CYS A 44 -5.11 1.12 -0.09
N LEU A 45 -4.52 -0.05 -0.37
CA LEU A 45 -3.62 -0.73 0.56
C LEU A 45 -2.35 0.09 0.79
N ILE A 46 -1.65 0.49 -0.27
CA ILE A 46 -0.38 1.22 -0.22
C ILE A 46 -0.53 2.56 0.51
N GLU A 47 -1.63 3.29 0.29
CA GLU A 47 -1.93 4.55 0.98
C GLU A 47 -2.34 4.33 2.44
N THR A 48 -2.92 3.17 2.77
CA THR A 48 -3.35 2.86 4.14
C THR A 48 -2.19 2.48 5.05
N VAL A 49 -1.32 1.57 4.60
CA VAL A 49 -0.28 0.96 5.47
C VAL A 49 0.63 1.95 6.21
N PRO A 50 1.02 3.13 5.67
CA PRO A 50 1.91 4.07 6.35
C PRO A 50 1.27 4.66 7.62
N PHE A 51 -0.06 4.75 7.67
CA PHE A 51 -0.78 5.19 8.88
C PHE A 51 -0.72 4.19 10.02
N TYR A 52 -0.29 2.96 9.76
CA TYR A 52 -0.18 1.86 10.73
C TYR A 52 1.25 1.31 10.82
N ALA A 53 2.22 2.04 10.27
CA ALA A 53 3.64 1.71 10.31
C ALA A 53 4.34 2.43 11.47
N ASN A 54 5.35 1.79 12.05
CA ASN A 54 6.20 2.35 13.10
C ASN A 54 7.38 3.13 12.52
N ILE A 55 7.09 4.09 11.63
CA ILE A 55 8.10 4.85 10.90
C ILE A 55 7.87 6.36 11.04
N SER A 56 8.92 7.16 10.91
CA SER A 56 8.85 8.62 10.86
C SER A 56 8.73 9.17 9.43
N GLY A 57 8.34 8.32 8.46
CA GLY A 57 8.21 8.68 7.03
C GLY A 57 9.31 8.14 6.12
N VAL A 58 10.30 7.40 6.65
CA VAL A 58 11.35 6.74 5.84
C VAL A 58 11.07 5.25 5.78
N TYR A 59 10.92 4.70 4.57
CA TYR A 59 10.52 3.30 4.38
C TYR A 59 11.61 2.26 4.68
N ALA A 60 12.84 2.69 5.00
CA ALA A 60 14.00 1.82 5.24
C ALA A 60 14.25 1.51 6.73
N ALA A 61 13.55 2.17 7.67
CA ALA A 61 13.84 2.03 9.10
C ALA A 61 12.56 2.17 9.95
N PHE A 62 12.57 1.55 11.14
CA PHE A 62 11.49 1.65 12.13
C PHE A 62 12.01 2.19 13.46
N GLN A 63 11.11 2.74 14.26
CA GLN A 63 11.44 3.26 15.59
C GLN A 63 11.66 2.13 16.61
N LYS A 64 12.62 2.32 17.53
CA LYS A 64 12.88 1.34 18.63
C LYS A 64 11.71 1.20 19.62
N LYS A 65 10.80 2.18 19.64
CA LYS A 65 9.57 2.18 20.42
C LYS A 65 8.40 2.27 19.45
N TRP A 66 7.28 1.66 19.81
CA TRP A 66 6.08 1.72 19.00
C TRP A 66 5.53 3.14 18.87
N ASP A 67 5.32 3.58 17.64
CA ASP A 67 4.42 4.67 17.33
C ASP A 67 2.99 4.29 17.75
N PRO A 68 2.26 5.16 18.48
CA PRO A 68 0.88 4.89 18.89
C PRO A 68 -0.08 4.57 17.74
N ARG A 69 0.25 5.00 16.51
CA ARG A 69 -0.53 4.68 15.30
C ARG A 69 -0.29 3.24 14.83
N ALA A 70 0.93 2.72 14.99
CA ALA A 70 1.32 1.40 14.51
C ALA A 70 0.68 0.23 15.28
N VAL A 71 0.25 0.49 16.51
CA VAL A 71 -0.43 -0.50 17.37
C VAL A 71 -1.95 -0.46 17.26
N LYS A 72 -2.51 0.52 16.54
CA LYS A 72 -3.94 0.52 16.25
C LYS A 72 -4.23 -0.57 15.23
N LYS A 73 -5.33 -1.29 15.42
CA LYS A 73 -5.81 -2.26 14.43
C LYS A 73 -6.06 -1.55 13.10
N MET A 74 -5.44 -2.08 12.03
CA MET A 74 -5.56 -1.53 10.70
C MET A 74 -6.99 -1.64 10.17
N ILE A 75 -7.45 -0.57 9.53
CA ILE A 75 -8.68 -0.56 8.73
C ILE A 75 -8.29 -0.03 7.35
N LEU A 76 -8.63 -0.78 6.30
CA LEU A 76 -8.39 -0.37 4.93
C LEU A 76 -9.16 0.93 4.63
N ARG A 77 -8.47 1.91 4.07
CA ARG A 77 -9.06 3.19 3.67
C ARG A 77 -9.17 3.26 2.15
N PRO A 78 -10.27 3.82 1.61
CA PRO A 78 -10.35 4.14 0.19
C PRO A 78 -9.38 5.27 -0.16
N VAL A 79 -8.84 5.26 -1.38
CA VAL A 79 -8.18 6.43 -1.96
C VAL A 79 -9.20 7.46 -2.42
N GLU A 80 -8.85 8.73 -2.32
CA GLU A 80 -9.65 9.82 -2.87
C GLU A 80 -9.32 9.99 -4.36
N PHE A 81 -10.37 10.04 -5.19
CA PHE A 81 -10.21 10.28 -6.62
C PHE A 81 -10.35 11.76 -6.94
N VAL A 82 -9.39 12.29 -7.70
CA VAL A 82 -9.47 13.65 -8.26
C VAL A 82 -10.07 13.56 -9.66
N VAL A 83 -11.33 13.96 -9.80
CA VAL A 83 -12.01 13.98 -11.10
C VAL A 83 -11.80 15.33 -11.78
N ASN A 84 -10.85 15.38 -12.72
CA ASN A 84 -10.51 16.61 -13.48
C ASN A 84 -11.22 16.72 -14.84
N LYS A 85 -12.10 15.76 -15.19
CA LYS A 85 -12.82 15.65 -16.48
C LYS A 85 -11.89 15.56 -17.70
N LYS A 86 -10.67 15.05 -17.52
CA LYS A 86 -9.71 14.75 -18.60
C LYS A 86 -9.36 13.28 -18.61
N GLU A 87 -8.86 12.81 -19.75
CA GLU A 87 -8.15 11.54 -19.83
C GLU A 87 -6.77 11.73 -19.20
N ASN A 88 -6.45 10.88 -18.23
CA ASN A 88 -5.18 10.91 -17.50
C ASN A 88 -4.39 9.66 -17.88
N PHE A 89 -3.11 9.83 -18.15
CA PHE A 89 -2.20 8.77 -18.54
C PHE A 89 -1.07 8.66 -17.52
N THR A 90 -0.58 7.45 -17.30
CA THR A 90 0.55 7.17 -16.41
C THR A 90 1.55 6.31 -17.17
N TYR A 91 2.82 6.70 -17.11
CA TYR A 91 3.89 6.08 -17.86
C TYR A 91 4.97 5.57 -16.90
N ASN A 92 5.48 4.38 -17.17
CA ASN A 92 6.62 3.78 -16.45
C ASN A 92 7.77 3.60 -17.43
N GLU A 93 8.38 4.72 -17.83
CA GLU A 93 9.46 4.74 -18.80
C GLU A 93 10.41 5.91 -18.54
N ASN A 94 11.48 6.00 -19.32
CA ASN A 94 12.42 7.09 -19.19
C ASN A 94 11.75 8.41 -19.59
N SER A 95 11.82 9.41 -18.71
CA SER A 95 11.25 10.74 -18.95
C SER A 95 11.79 11.42 -20.20
N THR A 96 13.03 11.12 -20.64
CA THR A 96 13.57 11.69 -21.88
C THR A 96 12.92 11.09 -23.12
N ASP A 97 12.56 9.82 -23.06
CA ASP A 97 11.97 9.11 -24.19
C ASP A 97 10.51 9.57 -24.38
N LEU A 98 9.79 9.71 -23.26
CA LEU A 98 8.42 10.23 -23.22
C LEU A 98 8.27 11.66 -23.79
N LEU A 99 9.30 12.50 -23.68
CA LEU A 99 9.26 13.86 -24.23
C LEU A 99 9.26 13.90 -25.77
N ASN A 100 9.66 12.80 -26.41
CA ASN A 100 9.79 12.72 -27.87
C ASN A 100 8.63 11.96 -28.54
N GLU A 101 7.63 11.50 -27.78
CA GLU A 101 6.39 10.90 -28.27
C GLU A 101 5.32 11.95 -28.61
#